data_AF-A0A199UHK3-F1
#
_entry.id   AF-A0A199UHK3-F1
#
_cell.length_a   1.000
_cell.length_b   1.000
_cell.length_c   1.000
_cell.angle_alpha   90.00
_cell.angle_beta   90.00
_cell.angle_gamma   90.00
#
_symmetry.space_group_name_H-M   'P 1'
#
loop_
_entity.id
_entity.type
_entity.pdbx_description
1 polymer ?
#
loop_
_entity_poly.entity_id
_entity_poly.type
_entity_poly.pdbx_seq_one_letter_code
_entity_poly.pdbx_strand_id
1 'polypeptide(L)' 'MWPGLIVKSKEGGADVIQTYVFWNGHEPIRGQYNFEGRYDLVKFVKLVAEQGLYLHLRIGPYVCAEWNFGFAPSFF' A
#
# COMPACT_ATOMS: atom_id res chain seq x y z
N MET A 1 -8.08 -3.57 11.52
CA MET A 1 -7.36 -2.27 11.49
C MET A 1 -7.76 -1.43 10.28
N TRP A 2 -7.45 -1.84 9.04
CA TRP A 2 -7.71 -1.02 7.85
C TRP A 2 -9.14 -0.48 7.70
N PRO A 3 -10.22 -1.29 7.82
CA PRO A 3 -11.57 -0.76 7.63
C PRO A 3 -11.89 0.42 8.57
N GLY A 4 -11.50 0.31 9.84
CA GLY A 4 -11.71 1.38 10.82
C GLY A 4 -10.86 2.63 10.54
N LEU A 5 -9.66 2.50 9.99
CA LEU A 5 -8.84 3.65 9.57
C LEU A 5 -9.45 4.36 8.36
N ILE A 6 -9.89 3.59 7.36
CA ILE A 6 -10.50 4.13 6.14
C ILE A 6 -11.79 4.88 6.46
N VAL A 7 -12.65 4.31 7.33
CA VAL A 7 -13.88 4.98 7.80
C VAL A 7 -13.55 6.29 8.51
N LYS A 8 -12.58 6.30 9.44
CA LYS A 8 -12.17 7.53 10.12
C LYS A 8 -11.62 8.59 9.17
N SER A 9 -10.85 8.20 8.16
CA SER A 9 -10.36 9.13 7.13
C SER A 9 -11.52 9.75 6.34
N LYS A 10 -12.53 8.95 5.98
CA LYS A 10 -13.75 9.43 5.33
C LYS A 10 -14.55 10.39 6.22
N GLU A 11 -14.76 10.02 7.49
CA GLU A 11 -15.43 10.88 8.48
C GLU A 11 -14.65 12.18 8.72
N GLY A 12 -13.33 12.14 8.58
CA GLY A 12 -12.46 13.32 8.59
C GLY A 12 -12.52 14.18 7.33
N GLY A 13 -13.35 13.83 6.34
CA GLY A 13 -13.55 14.61 5.12
C GLY A 13 -12.55 14.33 4.00
N ALA A 14 -11.82 13.21 4.04
CA ALA A 14 -10.94 12.83 2.94
C ALA A 14 -11.73 12.21 1.77
N ASP A 15 -11.42 12.63 0.54
CA ASP A 15 -11.95 12.02 -0.70
C ASP A 15 -11.00 10.96 -1.29
N VAL A 16 -9.70 11.05 -0.96
CA VAL A 16 -8.64 10.23 -1.54
C VAL A 16 -7.76 9.65 -0.44
N ILE A 17 -7.53 8.34 -0.48
CA ILE A 17 -6.48 7.69 0.32
C ILE A 17 -5.23 7.57 -0.54
N GLN A 18 -4.07 7.94 0.00
CA GLN A 18 -2.79 7.78 -0.67
C GLN A 18 -1.95 6.72 0.03
N THR A 19 -1.32 5.83 -0.75
CA THR A 19 -0.35 4.87 -0.21
C THR A 19 0.84 4.68 -1.14
N TYR A 20 1.98 4.33 -0.55
CA TYR A 20 3.09 3.71 -1.26
C TYR A 20 2.80 2.24 -1.53
N VAL A 21 3.49 1.66 -2.52
CA VAL A 21 3.58 0.21 -2.73
C VAL A 21 4.93 -0.26 -2.19
N PHE A 22 4.93 -1.41 -1.50
CA PHE A 22 6.13 -1.97 -0.88
C PHE A 22 6.59 -3.35 -1.48
N TRP A 23 6.89 -3.47 -2.80
CA TRP A 23 7.93 -4.31 -3.51
C TRP A 23 9.05 -5.01 -2.73
N ASN A 24 9.92 -4.40 -1.90
CA ASN A 24 10.83 -5.22 -1.08
C ASN A 24 10.09 -6.23 -0.18
N GLY A 25 8.85 -5.93 0.22
CA GLY A 25 7.92 -6.88 0.83
C GLY A 25 7.13 -7.73 -0.18
N HIS A 26 6.77 -7.18 -1.34
CA HIS A 26 6.04 -7.92 -2.39
C HIS A 26 6.92 -8.81 -3.27
N GLU A 27 8.23 -8.66 -3.27
CA GLU A 27 9.22 -9.46 -4.00
C GLU A 27 10.48 -9.60 -3.12
N PRO A 28 10.38 -10.31 -1.98
CA PRO A 28 11.51 -10.47 -1.06
C PRO A 28 12.65 -11.31 -1.66
N ILE A 29 12.32 -12.18 -2.62
CA ILE A 29 13.26 -12.96 -3.43
C ILE A 29 12.88 -12.72 -4.88
N ARG A 30 13.86 -12.46 -5.75
CA ARG A 30 13.64 -12.18 -7.17
C ARG A 30 12.73 -13.25 -7.81
N GLY A 31 11.62 -12.81 -8.40
CA GLY A 31 10.60 -13.64 -9.03
C GLY A 31 9.61 -14.32 -8.09
N GLN A 32 9.72 -14.16 -6.76
CA GLN A 32 8.77 -14.70 -5.78
C GLN A 32 7.93 -13.57 -5.17
N TYR A 33 6.64 -13.55 -5.52
CA TYR A 33 5.76 -12.46 -5.12
C TYR A 33 4.95 -12.76 -3.86
N ASN A 34 4.76 -11.75 -3.01
CA ASN A 34 3.95 -11.81 -1.80
C ASN A 34 2.86 -10.73 -1.79
N PHE A 35 1.61 -11.18 -1.90
CA PHE A 35 0.41 -10.33 -1.78
C PHE A 35 -0.53 -10.83 -0.68
N GLU A 36 0.03 -11.39 0.39
CA GLU A 36 -0.73 -11.97 1.49
C GLU A 36 -0.69 -11.12 2.77
N GLY A 37 -1.66 -11.35 3.67
CA GLY A 37 -1.71 -10.72 4.98
C GLY A 37 -1.69 -9.19 4.90
N ARG A 38 -0.67 -8.57 5.50
CA ARG A 38 -0.50 -7.09 5.47
C ARG A 38 0.02 -6.56 4.13
N TYR A 39 0.53 -7.43 3.26
CA TYR A 39 0.97 -7.10 1.91
C TYR A 39 -0.13 -7.38 0.86
N ASP A 40 -1.36 -7.66 1.28
CA ASP A 40 -2.49 -7.80 0.35
C ASP A 40 -2.96 -6.42 -0.16
N LEU A 41 -2.24 -5.91 -1.17
CA LEU A 41 -2.50 -4.63 -1.80
C LEU A 41 -3.89 -4.59 -2.45
N VAL A 42 -4.30 -5.68 -3.09
CA VAL A 42 -5.59 -5.77 -3.79
C VAL A 42 -6.74 -5.67 -2.81
N LYS A 43 -6.66 -6.36 -1.66
CA LYS A 43 -7.66 -6.23 -0.60
C LYS A 43 -7.71 -4.83 -0.04
N PHE A 44 -6.56 -4.17 0.18
CA PHE A 44 -6.54 -2.79 0.63
C PHE A 44 -7.25 -1.85 -0.36
N VAL A 45 -6.96 -1.98 -1.67
CA VAL A 45 -7.63 -1.19 -2.72
C VAL A 45 -9.14 -1.42 -2.72
N LYS A 46 -9.59 -2.67 -2.60
CA LYS A 46 -11.02 -3.01 -2.54
C LYS A 46 -11.71 -2.38 -1.32
N LEU A 47 -11.08 -2.43 -0.14
CA LEU A 47 -11.62 -1.82 1.07
C LEU A 47 -11.77 -0.30 0.95
N VAL A 48 -10.83 0.39 0.28
CA VAL A 48 -10.93 1.83 0.00
C VAL A 48 -12.10 2.11 -0.95
N ALA A 49 -12.23 1.32 -2.02
CA ALA A 49 -13.32 1.44 -2.99
C ALA A 49 -14.69 1.15 -2.37
N GLU A 50 -14.81 0.18 -1.47
CA GLU A 50 -16.04 -0.14 -0.72
C GLU A 50 -16.53 1.04 0.13
N GLN A 51 -15.62 1.89 0.60
CA GLN A 51 -15.97 3.11 1.32
C GLN A 51 -16.27 4.30 0.38
N GLY A 52 -16.21 4.11 -0.94
CA GLY A 52 -16.48 5.15 -1.93
C GLY A 52 -15.40 6.23 -2.00
N LEU A 53 -14.18 5.92 -1.57
CA LEU A 53 -13.03 6.82 -1.65
C LEU A 53 -12.20 6.51 -2.91
N TYR A 54 -11.53 7.52 -3.45
CA TYR A 54 -10.51 7.32 -4.47
C TYR A 54 -9.19 6.83 -3.84
N LEU A 55 -8.34 6.22 -4.66
CA LEU A 55 -7.01 5.76 -4.23
C LEU A 55 -5.93 6.34 -5.14
N HIS A 56 -4.94 7.00 -4.54
CA HIS A 56 -3.71 7.41 -5.21
C HIS A 56 -2.57 6.46 -4.85
N LEU A 57 -2.20 5.59 -5.80
CA LEU A 57 -1.12 4.62 -5.66
C LEU A 57 0.22 5.21 -6.10
N ARG A 58 1.14 5.39 -5.15
CA ARG A 58 2.52 5.80 -5.40
C ARG A 58 3.39 4.53 -5.52
N ILE A 59 3.45 4.01 -6.74
CA ILE A 59 3.97 2.65 -7.03
C ILE A 59 5.49 2.53 -6.85
N GLY A 60 6.24 3.63 -6.89
CA GLY A 60 7.71 3.62 -6.84
C GLY A 60 8.33 3.64 -8.24
N PRO A 61 9.51 3.03 -8.46
CA PRO A 61 10.15 1.94 -7.68
C PRO A 61 10.97 2.39 -6.47
N TYR A 62 11.17 3.69 -6.26
CA TYR A 62 11.71 4.28 -5.03
C TYR A 62 10.63 5.14 -4.40
N VAL A 63 10.37 4.97 -3.11
CA VAL A 63 9.34 5.74 -2.40
C VAL A 63 9.90 6.59 -1.26
N CYS A 64 11.19 6.43 -0.93
CA CYS A 64 11.80 6.88 0.32
C CYS A 64 11.04 6.31 1.52
N ALA A 65 9.91 6.93 1.85
CA ALA A 65 8.92 6.52 2.85
C ALA A 65 9.49 6.20 4.23
N GLU A 66 10.71 6.72 4.50
CA GLU A 66 11.50 6.39 5.68
C GLU A 66 11.58 4.86 5.90
N TRP A 67 11.59 4.12 4.79
CA TRP A 67 11.52 2.66 4.74
C TRP A 67 12.88 2.07 4.41
N ASN A 68 13.14 0.85 4.87
CA ASN A 68 14.42 0.18 4.68
C ASN A 68 14.86 0.18 3.20
N PHE A 69 16.07 0.70 2.97
CA PHE A 69 16.68 0.91 1.64
C PHE A 69 15.85 1.77 0.67
N GLY A 70 15.00 2.64 1.22
CA GLY A 70 14.11 3.49 0.44
C GLY A 70 13.26 2.69 -0.53
N PHE A 71 13.05 1.39 -0.23
CA PHE A 71 12.20 0.40 -0.88
C PHE A 71 12.83 -0.58 -1.89
N ALA A 72 14.07 -0.39 -2.34
CA ALA A 72 14.70 -1.31 -3.27
C ALA A 72 14.92 -2.70 -2.62
N PRO A 73 14.50 -3.82 -3.25
CA PRO A 73 14.98 -5.13 -2.89
C PRO A 73 16.52 -5.16 -2.85
N SER A 74 17.09 -5.87 -1.89
CA SER A 74 18.55 -5.90 -1.69
C SER A 74 19.35 -6.51 -2.84
N PHE A 75 18.66 -7.12 -3.80
CA PHE A 75 19.24 -7.74 -4.99
C PHE A 75 19.13 -6.86 -6.26
N PHE A 76 18.73 -5.59 -6.11
CA PHE A 76 18.91 -4.58 -7.16
C PHE A 76 20.39 -4.23 -7.33
#